data_AF-A0A4C1WHX1-F1
#
_entry.id   AF-A0A4C1WHX1-F1
#
_cell.length_a   1.000
_cell.length_b   1.000
_cell.length_c   1.000
_cell.angle_alpha   90.00
_cell.angle_beta   90.00
_cell.angle_gamma   90.00
#
_symmetry.space_group_name_H-M   'P 1'
#
loop_
_entity.id
_entity.type
_entity.pdbx_description
1 polymer ?
#
loop_
_entity_poly.entity_id
_entity_poly.type
_entity_poly.pdbx_seq_one_letter_code
_entity_poly.pdbx_strand_id
1 'polypeptide(L)'
;MGVEVRTRRPGCETSVEGTAFNNKAPYKATIYNWFAEFKCSRVNLGDEVPDGRPPTAVNNKNIDAVRRMIETDSDVTYHQIRAS
;
A
#
# COMPACT_ATOMS: atom_id res chain seq x y z
N MET A 1 38.03 54.54 -3.53
CA MET A 1 36.86 54.20 -4.37
C MET A 1 36.68 52.69 -4.29
N GLY A 2 35.76 52.22 -3.46
CA GLY A 2 35.53 50.78 -3.26
C GLY A 2 34.66 50.22 -4.39
N VAL A 3 35.09 49.12 -5.01
CA VAL A 3 34.28 48.40 -5.99
C VAL A 3 33.45 47.38 -5.22
N GLU A 4 32.13 47.53 -5.24
CA GLU A 4 31.20 46.58 -4.64
C GLU A 4 31.15 45.32 -5.52
N VAL A 5 31.73 44.23 -5.03
CA VAL A 5 31.59 42.91 -5.66
C VAL A 5 30.23 42.34 -5.24
N ARG A 6 29.20 42.55 -6.08
CA ARG A 6 27.92 41.85 -5.92
C ARG A 6 28.14 40.37 -6.25
N THR A 7 28.32 39.56 -5.22
CA THR A 7 28.14 38.12 -5.32
C THR A 7 26.68 37.83 -5.65
N ARG A 8 26.43 37.17 -6.78
CA ARG A 8 25.08 36.63 -7.07
C ARG A 8 24.74 35.67 -5.93
N ARG A 9 23.66 35.95 -5.18
CA ARG A 9 23.11 34.95 -4.26
C ARG A 9 22.81 33.71 -5.08
N PRO A 10 23.25 32.51 -4.67
CA PRO A 10 22.67 31.30 -5.20
C PRO A 10 21.26 31.24 -4.60
N GLY A 11 20.30 31.83 -5.32
CA GLY A 11 18.92 31.39 -5.19
C GLY A 11 18.95 29.91 -5.47
N CYS A 12 18.44 29.11 -4.55
CA CYS A 12 18.06 27.75 -4.83
C CYS A 12 17.15 27.80 -6.04
N GLU A 13 17.70 27.48 -7.21
CA GLU A 13 16.92 26.96 -8.31
C GLU A 13 16.37 25.63 -7.77
N THR A 14 15.28 25.73 -7.00
CA THR A 14 14.32 24.66 -6.98
C THR A 14 13.79 24.65 -8.39
N SER A 15 14.46 23.89 -9.25
CA SER A 15 13.83 23.30 -10.43
C SER A 15 12.64 22.56 -9.85
N VAL A 16 11.50 23.24 -9.75
CA VAL A 16 10.21 22.58 -9.60
C VAL A 16 9.95 22.01 -10.98
N GLU A 17 10.72 20.97 -11.32
CA GLU A 17 10.32 20.01 -12.31
C GLU A 17 9.00 19.49 -11.77
N GLY A 18 7.90 19.96 -12.36
CA GLY A 18 6.56 19.72 -11.86
C GLY A 18 6.24 18.24 -12.00
N THR A 19 6.75 17.42 -11.08
CA THR A 19 6.44 16.00 -11.07
C THR A 19 4.95 15.86 -10.80
N ALA A 20 4.24 15.19 -11.69
CA ALA A 20 2.78 15.06 -11.62
C ALA A 20 2.29 14.49 -10.27
N PHE A 21 3.15 13.71 -9.59
CA PHE A 21 2.81 13.03 -8.34
C PHE A 21 3.64 13.47 -7.13
N ASN A 22 4.70 14.29 -7.29
CA ASN A 22 5.57 14.71 -6.19
C ASN A 22 5.94 13.55 -5.25
N ASN A 23 5.68 13.68 -3.95
CA ASN A 23 5.92 12.67 -2.92
C ASN A 23 4.91 11.51 -2.92
N LYS A 24 3.85 11.58 -3.73
CA LYS A 24 2.85 10.52 -3.90
C LYS A 24 3.19 9.59 -5.07
N ALA A 25 4.33 9.81 -5.73
CA ALA A 25 4.79 8.91 -6.77
C ALA A 25 5.10 7.51 -6.17
N PRO A 26 4.78 6.42 -6.89
CA PRO A 26 5.18 5.09 -6.47
C PRO A 26 6.70 4.97 -6.42
N TYR A 27 7.19 4.05 -5.58
CA TYR A 27 8.62 3.82 -5.47
C TYR A 27 9.18 3.27 -6.79
N LYS A 28 10.45 3.57 -7.08
CA LYS A 28 11.12 3.19 -8.34
C LYS A 28 10.98 1.68 -8.64
N ALA A 29 11.11 0.83 -7.62
CA ALA A 29 10.95 -0.61 -7.79
C ALA A 29 9.50 -1.04 -8.13
N THR A 30 8.44 -0.30 -7.76
CA THR A 30 7.05 -0.62 -8.19
C THR A 30 6.94 -0.48 -9.70
N ILE A 31 7.52 0.60 -10.22
CA ILE A 31 7.48 0.94 -11.64
C ILE A 31 8.20 -0.14 -12.46
N TYR A 32 9.38 -0.61 -12.02
CA TYR A 32 10.07 -1.70 -12.69
C TYR A 32 9.33 -3.04 -12.60
N ASN A 33 8.67 -3.31 -11.47
CA ASN A 33 7.86 -4.52 -11.33
C ASN A 33 6.70 -4.51 -12.33
N TRP A 34 5.94 -3.41 -12.41
CA TRP A 34 4.87 -3.24 -13.41
C TRP A 34 5.39 -3.30 -14.85
N PHE A 35 6.57 -2.72 -15.12
CA PHE A 35 7.17 -2.81 -16.45
C PHE A 35 7.51 -4.25 -16.84
N ALA A 36 8.02 -5.06 -15.90
CA ALA A 36 8.28 -6.48 -16.13
C ALA A 36 6.98 -7.27 -16.39
N GLU A 37 5.94 -7.04 -15.59
CA GLU A 37 4.61 -7.64 -15.81
C GLU A 37 4.03 -7.28 -17.18
N PHE A 38 4.19 -6.02 -17.62
CA PHE A 38 3.74 -5.60 -18.94
C PHE A 38 4.51 -6.31 -20.06
N LYS A 39 5.82 -6.52 -19.89
CA LYS A 39 6.62 -7.35 -20.83
C LYS A 39 6.16 -8.80 -20.87
N CYS A 40 5.58 -9.32 -19.78
CA CYS A 40 4.93 -10.62 -19.70
C CYS A 40 3.50 -10.63 -20.28
N SER A 41 3.11 -9.60 -21.04
CA SER A 41 1.78 -9.44 -21.65
C SER A 41 0.62 -9.36 -20.65
N ARG A 42 0.90 -9.05 -19.38
CA ARG A 42 -0.14 -8.81 -18.39
C ARG A 42 -0.69 -7.40 -18.59
N VAL A 43 -1.91 -7.35 -19.14
CA VAL A 43 -2.61 -6.08 -19.47
C VAL A 43 -3.48 -5.55 -18.34
N ASN A 44 -3.76 -6.38 -17.31
CA ASN A 44 -4.61 -6.01 -16.19
C ASN A 44 -3.77 -5.42 -15.05
N LEU A 45 -4.18 -4.23 -14.59
CA LEU A 45 -3.61 -3.52 -13.44
C LEU A 45 -4.20 -3.97 -12.10
N GLY A 46 -5.20 -4.87 -12.12
CA GLY A 46 -5.83 -5.39 -10.92
C GLY A 46 -4.90 -6.36 -10.18
N ASP A 47 -4.90 -6.25 -8.85
CA ASP A 47 -4.21 -7.21 -8.00
C ASP A 47 -4.78 -8.62 -8.22
N GLU A 48 -3.89 -9.61 -8.29
CA GLU A 48 -4.31 -11.00 -8.28
C GLU A 48 -4.99 -11.34 -6.96
N VAL A 49 -6.04 -12.16 -7.04
CA VAL A 49 -6.66 -12.70 -5.84
C VAL A 49 -5.60 -13.53 -5.10
N PRO A 50 -5.33 -13.27 -3.81
CA PRO A 50 -4.30 -13.99 -3.08
C PRO A 50 -4.64 -15.49 -3.02
N ASP A 51 -3.75 -16.31 -3.59
CA ASP A 51 -3.90 -17.77 -3.75
C ASP A 51 -3.91 -18.53 -2.40
N GLY A 52 -3.54 -17.86 -1.31
CA GLY A 52 -3.32 -18.53 -0.02
C GLY A 52 -4.59 -18.97 0.72
N ARG A 53 -5.76 -18.37 0.48
CA ARG A 53 -6.99 -18.72 1.22
C ARG A 53 -8.23 -18.69 0.34
N PRO A 54 -8.91 -19.84 0.15
CA PRO A 54 -10.23 -19.86 -0.47
C PRO A 54 -11.19 -18.96 0.33
N PRO A 55 -12.02 -18.13 -0.33
CA PRO A 55 -13.09 -17.38 0.34
C PRO A 55 -14.01 -18.28 1.17
N THR A 56 -14.14 -19.54 0.74
CA THR A 56 -14.92 -20.61 1.39
C THR A 56 -14.37 -21.04 2.75
N ALA A 57 -13.11 -20.73 3.07
CA ALA A 57 -12.52 -21.05 4.37
C ALA A 57 -13.13 -20.24 5.53
N VAL A 58 -13.93 -19.22 5.22
CA VAL A 58 -14.77 -18.46 6.15
C VAL A 58 -16.21 -18.57 5.70
N ASN A 59 -16.95 -19.52 6.27
CA ASN A 59 -18.41 -19.57 6.10
C ASN A 59 -19.04 -18.38 6.85
N ASN A 60 -19.97 -17.65 6.24
CA ASN A 60 -20.71 -16.55 6.90
C ASN A 60 -21.31 -16.99 8.25
N LYS A 61 -21.75 -18.25 8.33
CA LYS A 61 -22.25 -18.83 9.59
C LYS A 61 -21.20 -18.86 10.70
N ASN A 62 -19.94 -19.16 10.36
CA ASN A 62 -18.84 -19.22 11.31
C ASN A 62 -18.44 -17.80 11.73
N ILE A 63 -18.50 -16.83 10.81
CA ILE A 63 -18.26 -15.41 11.12
C ILE A 63 -19.32 -14.91 12.12
N ASP A 64 -20.60 -15.20 11.87
CA ASP A 64 -21.68 -14.78 12.76
C ASP A 64 -21.63 -15.50 14.12
N ALA A 65 -21.25 -16.78 14.14
CA ALA A 65 -21.05 -17.52 15.39
C ALA A 65 -19.92 -16.89 16.24
N VAL A 66 -18.76 -16.62 15.64
CA VAL A 66 -17.62 -16.00 16.35
C VAL A 66 -17.96 -14.58 16.81
N ARG A 67 -18.68 -13.80 16.00
CA ARG A 67 -19.14 -12.45 16.40
C ARG A 67 -20.00 -12.49 17.65
N ARG A 68 -21.01 -13.36 17.70
CA ARG A 68 -21.87 -13.51 18.89
C ARG A 68 -21.11 -13.96 20.12
N MET A 69 -20.10 -14.83 19.96
CA MET A 69 -19.23 -15.24 21.06
C MET A 69 -18.50 -14.05 21.65
N ILE A 70 -17.88 -13.22 20.81
CA ILE A 70 -17.14 -12.01 21.25
C ILE A 70 -18.07 -10.94 21.84
N GLU A 71 -19.28 -10.80 21.31
CA GLU A 71 -20.30 -9.90 21.85
C GLU A 71 -20.80 -10.33 23.23
N THR A 72 -20.84 -11.64 23.48
CA THR A 72 -21.27 -12.21 24.77
C THR A 72 -20.15 -12.21 25.80
N ASP A 73 -18.93 -12.54 25.37
CA ASP A 73 -17.73 -12.61 26.19
C ASP A 73 -16.54 -12.07 25.40
N SER A 74 -16.06 -10.89 25.79
CA SER A 74 -14.93 -10.22 25.13
C SER A 74 -13.60 -10.91 25.38
N ASP A 75 -13.50 -11.77 26.39
CA ASP A 75 -12.26 -12.46 26.79
C ASP A 75 -12.15 -13.87 26.18
N VAL A 76 -12.98 -14.17 25.18
CA VAL A 76 -12.95 -15.46 24.49
C VAL A 76 -11.60 -15.69 23.81
N THR A 77 -10.99 -16.84 24.11
CA THR A 77 -9.69 -17.23 23.57
C THR A 77 -9.83 -18.02 22.27
N TYR A 78 -8.77 -18.01 21.45
CA TYR A 78 -8.72 -18.78 20.20
C TYR A 78 -9.01 -20.28 20.41
N HIS A 79 -8.57 -20.87 21.52
CA HIS A 79 -8.83 -22.27 21.82
C HIS A 79 -10.32 -22.56 22.05
N GLN A 80 -11.05 -21.64 22.67
CA GLN A 80 -12.49 -21.76 22.89
C GLN A 80 -13.27 -21.59 21.57
N ILE A 81 -12.88 -20.64 20.72
CA ILE A 81 -13.45 -20.47 19.38
C ILE A 81 -13.22 -21.70 18.51
N ARG A 82 -12.01 -22.28 18.55
CA ARG A 82 -11.67 -23.46 17.75
C ARG A 82 -12.41 -24.73 18.20
N ALA A 83 -12.81 -24.80 19.47
CA ALA A 83 -13.52 -25.94 20.03
C ALA A 83 -15.06 -25.83 19.92
N SER A 84 -15.58 -24.70 19.43
CA SER A 84 -17.01 -24.42 19.28
C SER A 84 -17.57 -24.84 17.91
#